data_AF-A0A0A7CBS7-F1
#
_entry.id   AF-A0A0A7CBS7-F1
#
_cell.length_a   1.000
_cell.length_b   1.000
_cell.length_c   1.000
_cell.angle_alpha   90.00
_cell.angle_beta   90.00
_cell.angle_gamma   90.00
#
_symmetry.space_group_name_H-M   'P 1'
#
loop_
_entity.id
_entity.type
_entity.pdbx_description
1 polymer ?
#
loop_
_entity_poly.entity_id
_entity_poly.type
_entity_poly.pdbx_seq_one_letter_code
_entity_poly.pdbx_strand_id
1 'polypeptide(L)'
;HSSGKLLFAARVIPYRGSWLDIEFDAKDIVYARIDRRRKIPVTSLMFALGLDGEAILSTFYKKILYKRTKEGWRVPFDANRFRGYSTINDLIDADTGKVVLEAGKKLTVRAARQLQEKGLKALRLSDEELVGNYLAEDLVNPKTGEIHAEAGEEIT
;
A
#
# COMPACT_ATOMS: atom_id res chain seq x y z
N HIS A 1 -10.28 19.51 -15.20
CA HIS A 1 -9.19 19.15 -16.13
C HIS A 1 -9.79 18.74 -17.47
N SER A 2 -9.08 18.84 -18.59
CA SER A 2 -9.58 18.45 -19.93
C SER A 2 -10.01 16.99 -20.03
N SER A 3 -9.59 16.16 -19.07
CA SER A 3 -10.02 14.76 -18.91
C SER A 3 -11.35 14.58 -18.15
N GLY A 4 -12.02 15.65 -17.71
CA GLY A 4 -13.23 15.56 -16.87
C GLY A 4 -12.98 15.15 -15.40
N LYS A 5 -11.76 14.74 -15.06
CA LYS A 5 -11.36 14.37 -13.69
C LYS A 5 -11.33 15.60 -12.77
N LEU A 6 -11.87 15.43 -11.56
CA LEU A 6 -11.72 16.39 -10.46
C LEU A 6 -10.28 16.32 -9.94
N LEU A 7 -9.62 17.46 -9.90
CA LEU A 7 -8.27 17.59 -9.32
C LEU A 7 -8.38 18.35 -8.00
N PHE A 8 -7.89 17.74 -6.94
CA PHE A 8 -7.86 18.34 -5.62
C PHE A 8 -6.56 19.11 -5.41
N ALA A 9 -6.64 20.21 -4.69
CA ALA A 9 -5.49 21.02 -4.30
C ALA A 9 -5.71 21.61 -2.91
N ALA A 10 -4.62 21.84 -2.20
CA ALA A 10 -4.55 22.55 -0.94
C ALA A 10 -3.55 23.70 -1.07
N ARG A 11 -3.84 24.82 -0.42
CA ARG A 11 -2.97 26.00 -0.42
C ARG A 11 -2.82 26.53 0.99
N VAL A 12 -1.58 26.74 1.41
CA VAL A 12 -1.23 27.40 2.66
C VAL A 12 -0.74 28.81 2.32
N ILE A 13 -1.47 29.81 2.81
CA ILE A 13 -1.16 31.24 2.62
C ILE A 13 -0.76 31.80 3.98
N PRO A 14 0.54 32.07 4.23
CA PRO A 14 0.95 32.67 5.48
C PRO A 14 0.70 34.19 5.46
N TYR A 15 0.62 34.79 6.65
CA TYR A 15 0.59 36.25 6.78
C TYR A 15 1.90 36.90 6.29
N ARG A 16 3.04 36.26 6.52
CA ARG A 16 4.36 36.61 5.96
C ARG A 16 5.10 35.34 5.57
N GLY A 17 5.80 35.39 4.44
CA GLY A 17 6.60 34.28 3.92
C GLY A 17 6.02 33.65 2.66
N SER A 18 6.60 32.51 2.29
CA SER A 18 6.30 31.85 1.03
C SER A 18 4.97 31.10 1.05
N TRP A 19 4.27 31.11 -0.08
CA TRP A 19 3.06 30.31 -0.26
C TRP A 19 3.43 28.86 -0.55
N LEU A 20 2.64 27.92 -0.01
CA LEU A 20 2.79 26.50 -0.31
C LEU A 20 1.51 25.99 -0.99
N ASP A 21 1.64 25.49 -2.20
CA ASP A 21 0.60 24.80 -2.94
C ASP A 21 0.90 23.30 -2.98
N ILE A 22 -0.12 22.47 -2.75
CA ILE A 22 -0.08 21.01 -2.93
C ILE A 22 -1.23 20.65 -3.88
N GLU A 23 -0.95 19.94 -4.96
CA GLU A 23 -1.96 19.64 -5.97
C GLU A 23 -1.76 18.26 -6.60
N PHE A 24 -2.88 17.62 -6.94
CA PHE A 24 -2.90 16.40 -7.76
C PHE A 24 -2.83 16.74 -9.25
N ASP A 25 -2.13 15.90 -10.01
CA ASP A 25 -2.23 15.91 -11.47
C ASP A 25 -3.26 14.90 -11.99
N ALA A 26 -3.40 14.81 -13.32
CA ALA A 26 -4.35 13.90 -13.97
C ALA A 26 -4.06 12.42 -13.70
N LYS A 27 -2.82 12.07 -13.33
CA LYS A 27 -2.33 10.72 -13.05
C LYS A 27 -2.34 10.39 -11.54
N ASP A 28 -2.98 11.22 -10.71
CA ASP A 28 -3.00 11.12 -9.25
C ASP A 28 -1.64 11.30 -8.56
N ILE A 29 -0.66 11.88 -9.27
CA ILE A 29 0.63 12.21 -8.66
C ILE A 29 0.50 13.54 -7.93
N VAL A 30 0.99 13.58 -6.69
CA VAL A 30 0.95 14.77 -5.84
C VAL A 30 2.22 15.59 -6.01
N TYR A 31 2.04 16.88 -6.30
CA TYR A 31 3.11 17.85 -6.44
C TYR A 31 2.99 18.96 -5.41
N ALA A 32 4.13 19.53 -5.03
CA ALA A 32 4.21 20.78 -4.29
C ALA A 32 4.71 21.92 -5.19
N ARG A 33 4.33 23.16 -4.86
CA ARG A 33 4.95 24.39 -5.36
C ARG A 33 5.16 25.37 -4.21
N ILE A 34 6.34 25.98 -4.19
CA ILE A 34 6.67 27.05 -3.26
C ILE A 34 6.69 28.36 -4.05
N ASP A 35 5.98 29.38 -3.58
CA ASP A 35 5.83 30.68 -4.24
C ASP A 35 5.36 30.60 -5.70
N ARG A 36 4.46 29.65 -5.98
CA ARG A 36 3.89 29.41 -7.32
C ARG A 36 4.94 29.18 -8.40
N ARG A 37 6.15 28.74 -8.02
CA ARG A 37 7.22 28.36 -8.95
C ARG A 37 6.93 26.99 -9.60
N ARG A 38 7.98 26.34 -10.10
CA ARG A 38 7.88 25.00 -10.73
C ARG A 38 7.30 23.97 -9.77
N LYS A 39 6.59 23.00 -10.33
CA LYS A 39 6.19 21.77 -9.65
C LYS A 39 7.42 20.98 -9.23
N ILE A 40 7.38 20.45 -8.01
CA ILE A 40 8.28 19.41 -7.53
C ILE A 40 7.43 18.25 -7.00
N PRO A 41 7.89 16.99 -7.06
CA PRO A 41 7.22 15.89 -6.37
C PRO A 41 7.04 16.25 -4.89
N VAL A 42 5.87 15.95 -4.31
CA VAL A 42 5.62 16.28 -2.90
C VAL A 42 6.60 15.57 -1.97
N THR A 43 7.08 14.39 -2.37
CA THR A 43 8.10 13.62 -1.64
C THR A 43 9.42 14.39 -1.53
N SER A 44 9.80 15.20 -2.52
CA SER A 44 11.00 16.06 -2.43
C SER A 44 10.90 17.07 -1.28
N LEU A 45 9.70 17.60 -1.02
CA LEU A 45 9.47 18.46 0.15
C LEU A 45 9.57 17.66 1.45
N MET A 46 9.05 16.42 1.48
CA MET A 46 9.13 15.55 2.67
C MET A 46 10.57 15.16 3.01
N PHE A 47 11.39 14.83 2.01
CA PHE A 47 12.82 14.61 2.19
C PHE A 47 13.52 15.86 2.75
N ALA A 48 13.18 17.05 2.25
CA ALA A 48 13.73 18.29 2.77
C ALA A 48 13.30 18.59 4.23
N LEU A 49 12.19 18.02 4.69
CA LEU A 49 11.73 18.07 6.07
C LEU A 49 12.37 16.97 6.96
N GLY A 50 13.25 16.14 6.40
CA GLY A 50 14.00 15.12 7.13
C GLY A 50 13.34 13.75 7.21
N LEU A 51 12.30 13.48 6.41
CA LEU A 51 11.72 12.14 6.31
C LEU A 51 12.49 11.32 5.27
N ASP A 52 12.71 10.03 5.54
CA ASP A 52 13.18 9.06 4.54
C ASP A 52 11.99 8.33 3.87
N GLY A 53 12.29 7.39 2.97
CA GLY A 53 11.27 6.64 2.23
C GLY A 53 10.31 5.88 3.16
N GLU A 54 10.85 5.19 4.17
CA GLU A 54 10.05 4.43 5.14
C GLU A 54 9.18 5.33 6.02
N ALA A 55 9.71 6.47 6.47
CA ALA A 55 8.98 7.46 7.26
C ALA A 55 7.84 8.07 6.43
N ILE A 56 8.07 8.38 5.15
CA ILE A 56 7.03 8.83 4.23
C ILE A 56 5.94 7.75 4.11
N LEU A 57 6.32 6.51 3.78
CA LEU A 57 5.34 5.43 3.61
C LEU A 57 4.54 5.15 4.89
N SER A 58 5.21 5.07 6.05
CA SER A 58 4.55 4.84 7.34
C SER A 58 3.65 5.99 7.80
N THR A 59 3.91 7.22 7.36
CA THR A 59 3.06 8.38 7.65
C THR A 59 1.73 8.29 6.91
N PHE A 60 1.72 7.83 5.66
CA PHE A 60 0.52 7.85 4.79
C PHE A 60 -0.16 6.49 4.62
N TYR A 61 0.52 5.38 4.93
CA TYR A 61 0.02 4.02 4.70
C TYR A 61 0.09 3.16 5.96
N LYS A 62 -0.84 2.20 6.06
CA LYS A 62 -0.76 1.12 7.04
C LYS A 62 0.05 -0.03 6.47
N LYS A 63 1.03 -0.52 7.23
CA LYS A 63 1.82 -1.69 6.88
C LYS A 63 1.05 -2.97 7.18
N ILE A 64 1.24 -4.00 6.35
CA ILE A 64 0.69 -5.34 6.57
C ILE A 64 1.86 -6.30 6.65
N LEU A 65 1.97 -7.02 7.77
CA LEU A 65 3.06 -7.98 7.95
C LEU A 65 2.76 -9.28 7.23
N TYR A 66 3.59 -9.62 6.24
CA TYR A 66 3.58 -10.90 5.55
C TYR A 66 4.68 -11.76 6.15
N LYS A 67 4.34 -12.97 6.62
CA LYS A 67 5.31 -13.87 7.25
C LYS A 67 5.55 -15.09 6.38
N ARG A 68 6.79 -15.31 5.94
CA ARG A 68 7.17 -16.53 5.22
C ARG A 68 6.97 -17.76 6.10
N THR A 69 6.39 -18.80 5.51
CA THR A 69 6.19 -20.13 6.09
C THR A 69 6.72 -21.19 5.13
N LYS A 70 6.67 -22.47 5.52
CA LYS A 70 7.09 -23.59 4.65
C LYS A 70 6.22 -23.75 3.41
N GLU A 71 4.96 -23.29 3.46
CA GLU A 71 3.94 -23.58 2.45
C GLU A 71 3.48 -22.30 1.72
N GLY A 72 4.17 -21.18 1.90
CA GLY A 72 3.82 -19.88 1.33
C GLY A 72 3.91 -18.75 2.36
N TRP A 73 3.09 -17.72 2.21
CA TRP A 73 3.06 -16.53 3.06
C TRP A 73 1.80 -16.48 3.92
N ARG A 74 1.98 -16.29 5.22
CA ARG A 74 0.88 -16.01 6.15
C ARG A 74 0.57 -14.52 6.14
N VAL A 75 -0.64 -14.17 5.73
CA VAL A 75 -1.10 -12.79 5.55
C VAL A 75 -2.33 -12.52 6.41
N PRO A 76 -2.33 -11.48 7.27
CA PRO A 76 -3.50 -11.13 8.08
C PRO A 76 -4.75 -10.89 7.23
N PHE A 77 -5.87 -11.51 7.63
CA PHE A 77 -7.16 -11.33 6.98
C PHE A 77 -7.90 -10.11 7.57
N ASP A 78 -8.37 -9.22 6.69
CA ASP A 78 -9.22 -8.08 7.05
C ASP A 78 -10.37 -7.96 6.05
N ALA A 79 -11.62 -8.10 6.52
CA ALA A 79 -12.78 -8.12 5.64
C ALA A 79 -13.01 -6.79 4.88
N ASN A 80 -12.48 -5.67 5.37
CA ASN A 80 -12.58 -4.39 4.66
C ASN A 80 -11.56 -4.29 3.52
N ARG A 81 -10.34 -4.81 3.70
CA ARG A 81 -9.30 -4.84 2.68
C ARG A 81 -9.65 -5.78 1.52
N PHE A 82 -10.20 -6.95 1.82
CA PHE A 82 -10.57 -7.93 0.79
C PHE A 82 -11.95 -7.68 0.16
N ARG A 83 -12.55 -6.51 0.39
CA ARG A 83 -13.87 -6.18 -0.13
C ARG A 83 -13.86 -6.13 -1.66
N GLY A 84 -14.63 -7.02 -2.29
CA GLY A 84 -14.76 -7.03 -3.75
C GLY A 84 -13.57 -7.63 -4.47
N TYR A 85 -12.66 -8.28 -3.74
CA TYR A 85 -11.57 -9.09 -4.29
C TYR A 85 -12.16 -10.25 -5.10
N SER A 86 -11.74 -10.34 -6.36
CA SER A 86 -12.02 -11.50 -7.21
C SER A 86 -10.84 -12.45 -7.06
N THR A 87 -11.11 -13.65 -6.56
CA THR A 87 -10.06 -14.63 -6.29
C THR A 87 -9.60 -15.27 -7.60
N ILE A 88 -8.31 -15.16 -7.90
CA ILE A 88 -7.71 -15.89 -9.03
C ILE A 88 -7.41 -17.33 -8.61
N ASN A 89 -6.90 -17.50 -7.38
CA ASN A 89 -6.62 -18.79 -6.76
C ASN A 89 -7.57 -19.07 -5.58
N ASP A 90 -7.53 -20.29 -5.05
CA ASP A 90 -8.25 -20.63 -3.83
C ASP A 90 -7.73 -19.79 -2.65
N LEU A 91 -8.64 -19.17 -1.88
CA LEU A 91 -8.29 -18.58 -0.60
C LEU A 91 -8.21 -19.69 0.43
N ILE A 92 -7.03 -19.84 1.04
CA ILE A 92 -6.74 -20.90 2.00
C ILE A 92 -6.49 -20.26 3.37
N ASP A 93 -7.14 -20.77 4.41
CA ASP A 93 -6.85 -20.39 5.79
C ASP A 93 -5.43 -20.85 6.16
N ALA A 94 -4.58 -19.90 6.57
CA ALA A 94 -3.19 -20.18 6.90
C ALA A 94 -3.01 -21.07 8.12
N ASP A 95 -3.99 -21.09 9.03
CA ASP A 95 -3.88 -21.81 10.29
C ASP A 95 -4.49 -23.23 10.17
N THR A 96 -5.49 -23.44 9.30
CA THR A 96 -6.16 -24.75 9.13
C THR A 96 -5.87 -25.47 7.81
N GLY A 97 -5.32 -24.77 6.81
CA GLY A 97 -5.08 -25.29 5.46
C GLY A 97 -6.36 -25.54 4.65
N LYS A 98 -7.53 -25.16 5.17
CA LYS A 98 -8.81 -25.34 4.47
C LYS A 98 -9.05 -24.23 3.46
N VAL A 99 -9.61 -24.59 2.32
CA VAL A 99 -10.14 -23.61 1.36
C VAL A 99 -11.34 -22.91 1.98
N VAL A 100 -11.24 -21.60 2.14
CA VAL A 100 -12.31 -20.73 2.67
C VAL A 100 -13.10 -20.05 1.56
N LEU A 101 -12.53 -19.94 0.36
CA LEU A 101 -13.21 -19.51 -0.85
C LEU A 101 -12.51 -20.11 -2.08
N GLU A 102 -13.25 -20.78 -2.94
CA GLU A 102 -12.72 -21.34 -4.20
C GLU A 102 -12.35 -20.25 -5.21
N ALA A 103 -11.36 -20.54 -6.04
CA ALA A 103 -10.93 -19.74 -7.17
C ALA A 103 -12.11 -19.33 -8.07
N GLY A 104 -12.01 -18.14 -8.66
CA GLY A 104 -13.04 -17.55 -9.52
C GLY A 104 -14.27 -17.01 -8.79
N LYS A 105 -14.45 -17.27 -7.48
CA LYS A 105 -15.56 -16.71 -6.72
C LYS A 105 -15.24 -15.29 -6.23
N LYS A 106 -16.26 -14.43 -6.24
CA LYS A 106 -16.12 -13.07 -5.71
C LYS A 106 -16.25 -13.07 -4.19
N LEU A 107 -15.28 -12.52 -3.48
CA LEU A 107 -15.42 -12.29 -2.04
C LEU A 107 -16.32 -11.08 -1.78
N THR A 108 -17.61 -11.36 -1.58
CA THR A 108 -18.60 -10.33 -1.23
C THR A 108 -18.35 -9.79 0.18
N VAL A 109 -18.83 -8.57 0.46
CA VAL A 109 -18.77 -7.96 1.80
C VAL A 109 -19.34 -8.89 2.86
N ARG A 110 -20.46 -9.56 2.55
CA ARG A 110 -21.13 -10.50 3.46
C ARG A 110 -20.26 -11.72 3.72
N ALA A 111 -19.71 -12.33 2.67
CA ALA A 111 -18.85 -13.50 2.79
C ALA A 111 -17.58 -13.17 3.59
N ALA A 112 -16.93 -12.02 3.33
CA ALA A 112 -15.76 -11.57 4.06
C ALA A 112 -16.04 -11.40 5.57
N ARG A 113 -17.17 -10.77 5.92
CA ARG A 113 -17.59 -10.64 7.33
C ARG A 113 -17.85 -11.99 7.98
N GLN A 114 -18.54 -12.90 7.28
CA GLN A 114 -18.80 -14.25 7.80
C GLN A 114 -17.52 -15.04 8.04
N LEU A 115 -16.51 -14.91 7.17
CA LEU A 115 -15.21 -15.54 7.39
C LEU A 115 -14.51 -14.96 8.62
N GLN A 116 -14.56 -13.65 8.81
CA GLN A 116 -13.99 -13.00 9.99
C GLN A 116 -14.72 -13.41 11.29
N GLU A 117 -16.06 -13.46 11.28
CA GLU A 117 -16.89 -13.92 12.40
C GLU A 117 -16.65 -15.39 12.75
N LYS A 118 -16.39 -16.23 11.75
CA LYS A 118 -15.97 -17.64 11.93
C LYS A 118 -14.54 -17.79 12.45
N GLY A 119 -13.83 -16.67 12.67
CA GLY A 119 -12.51 -16.65 13.28
C GLY A 119 -11.34 -16.76 12.30
N LEU A 120 -11.56 -16.52 10.99
CA LEU A 120 -10.46 -16.46 10.03
C LEU A 120 -9.53 -15.29 10.38
N LYS A 121 -8.28 -15.61 10.72
CA LYS A 121 -7.26 -14.63 11.11
C LYS A 121 -6.26 -14.32 10.01
N ALA A 122 -5.97 -15.30 9.15
CA ALA A 122 -4.98 -15.15 8.11
C ALA A 122 -5.23 -16.07 6.92
N LEU A 123 -4.76 -15.62 5.77
CA LEU A 123 -4.75 -16.35 4.52
C LEU A 123 -3.32 -16.81 4.20
N ARG A 124 -3.22 -17.96 3.55
CA ARG A 124 -1.98 -18.44 2.95
C ARG A 124 -1.94 -18.02 1.50
N LEU A 125 -0.95 -17.22 1.13
CA LEU A 125 -0.71 -16.78 -0.24
C LEU A 125 0.53 -17.44 -0.83
N SER A 126 0.54 -17.68 -2.14
CA SER A 126 1.71 -18.11 -2.90
C SER A 126 2.63 -16.93 -3.25
N ASP A 127 3.80 -17.21 -3.83
CA ASP A 127 4.76 -16.17 -4.23
C ASP A 127 4.19 -15.27 -5.35
N GLU A 128 3.45 -15.85 -6.29
CA GLU A 128 2.81 -15.15 -7.41
C GLU A 128 1.73 -14.16 -6.94
N GLU A 129 1.10 -14.43 -5.80
CA GLU A 129 0.07 -13.56 -5.23
C GLU A 129 0.64 -12.34 -4.49
N LEU A 130 1.96 -12.31 -4.26
CA LEU A 130 2.64 -11.15 -3.70
C LEU A 130 3.01 -10.13 -4.78
N VAL A 131 3.12 -10.55 -6.05
CA VAL A 131 3.50 -9.68 -7.17
C VAL A 131 2.53 -8.50 -7.28
N GLY A 132 3.08 -7.29 -7.47
CA GLY A 132 2.31 -6.05 -7.54
C GLY A 132 1.98 -5.39 -6.20
N ASN A 133 2.35 -6.02 -5.07
CA ASN A 133 2.42 -5.31 -3.79
C ASN A 133 3.72 -4.51 -3.70
N TYR A 134 3.76 -3.54 -2.78
CA TYR A 134 4.91 -2.66 -2.59
C TYR A 134 5.54 -2.89 -1.22
N LEU A 135 6.86 -2.83 -1.16
CA LEU A 135 7.61 -2.95 0.09
C LEU A 135 7.42 -1.69 0.94
N ALA A 136 7.19 -1.90 2.24
CA ALA A 136 6.98 -0.79 3.17
C ALA A 136 8.27 -0.34 3.89
N GLU A 137 9.30 -1.16 3.82
CA GLU A 137 10.60 -1.05 4.51
C GLU A 137 11.67 -1.68 3.60
N ASP A 138 12.92 -1.27 3.80
CA ASP A 138 14.07 -1.82 3.08
C ASP A 138 14.29 -3.30 3.48
N LEU A 139 14.50 -4.15 2.48
CA LEU A 139 14.85 -5.56 2.71
C LEU A 139 16.37 -5.70 2.76
N VAL A 140 16.93 -5.66 3.97
CA VAL A 140 18.38 -5.71 4.18
C VAL A 140 18.80 -7.07 4.73
N ASN A 141 19.92 -7.61 4.23
CA ASN A 141 20.59 -8.74 4.86
C ASN A 141 21.34 -8.26 6.11
N PRO A 142 20.91 -8.64 7.33
CA PRO A 142 21.51 -8.12 8.56
C PRO A 142 22.95 -8.58 8.78
N LYS A 143 23.43 -9.60 8.05
CA LYS A 143 24.80 -10.10 8.17
C LYS A 143 25.78 -9.41 7.23
N THR A 144 25.34 -9.08 6.01
CA THR A 144 26.20 -8.50 4.97
C THR A 144 25.99 -7.00 4.80
N GLY A 145 24.85 -6.45 5.27
CA GLY A 145 24.44 -5.07 5.00
C GLY A 145 23.96 -4.84 3.58
N GLU A 146 23.84 -5.91 2.78
CA GLU A 146 23.34 -5.83 1.40
C GLU A 146 21.84 -5.52 1.40
N ILE A 147 21.45 -4.52 0.60
CA ILE A 147 20.05 -4.17 0.37
C ILE A 147 19.56 -5.03 -0.80
N HIS A 148 18.57 -5.87 -0.55
CA HIS A 148 17.94 -6.72 -1.56
C HIS A 148 16.82 -6.01 -2.32
N ALA A 149 16.13 -5.07 -1.68
CA ALA A 149 15.11 -4.21 -2.28
C ALA A 149 14.84 -3.00 -1.39
N GLU A 150 14.41 -1.89 -1.99
CA GLU A 150 14.18 -0.62 -1.29
C GLU A 150 12.69 -0.43 -0.93
N ALA A 151 12.44 0.37 0.11
CA ALA A 151 11.09 0.77 0.49
C ALA A 151 10.40 1.52 -0.67
N GLY A 152 9.18 1.10 -1.00
CA GLY A 152 8.41 1.63 -2.12
C GLY A 152 8.65 0.92 -3.46
N GLU A 153 9.55 -0.07 -3.51
CA GLU A 153 9.72 -0.94 -4.67
C GLU A 153 8.55 -1.95 -4.79
N GLU A 154 8.17 -2.24 -6.03
CA GLU A 154 7.14 -3.23 -6.37
C GLU A 154 7.74 -4.64 -6.32
N ILE A 155 7.01 -5.60 -5.75
CA ILE A 155 7.40 -7.01 -5.76
C ILE A 155 7.15 -7.55 -7.17
N THR A 156 8.23 -8.03 -7.81
CA THR A 156 8.24 -8.61 -9.16
C THR A 156 8.63 -10.07 -9.18
#